data_AF-A0A1R2CR71-F1
#
_entry.id   AF-A0A1R2CR71-F1
#
_cell.length_a   1.000
_cell.length_b   1.000
_cell.length_c   1.000
_cell.angle_alpha   90.00
_cell.angle_beta   90.00
_cell.angle_gamma   90.00
#
_symmetry.space_group_name_H-M   'P 1'
#
loop_
_entity.id
_entity.type
_entity.pdbx_description
1 polymer ?
#
loop_
_entity_poly.entity_id
_entity_poly.type
_entity_poly.pdbx_seq_one_letter_code
_entity_poly.pdbx_strand_id
1 'polypeptide(L)'
;MLLCLPTDISDTANCQMVKLLRILKGLCAVQVCLGIFIMFIDIWSGIMLLLAALIFVLVIWTKSWCMCVMYILLCMMDLMTSIMLVGNYFSDNNPTEDDFAILVLLYMVKFPFYLVAIYYVFLAYREFKGLFIESMSNVGYEGYGVMQNWYDRRQPSSQPPPPQPQPFTGTGYRLG
;
A
#
# COMPACT_ATOMS: atom_id res chain seq x y z
N MET A 1 -18.24 -4.28 -2.18
CA MET A 1 -17.91 -2.89 -1.76
C MET A 1 -17.97 -2.65 -0.24
N LEU A 2 -18.27 -3.65 0.60
CA LEU A 2 -18.27 -3.53 2.07
C LEU A 2 -16.94 -3.89 2.77
N LEU A 3 -15.91 -4.31 2.03
CA LEU A 3 -14.65 -4.82 2.59
C LEU A 3 -13.51 -3.78 2.67
N CYS A 4 -13.69 -2.60 2.08
CA CYS A 4 -12.68 -1.53 2.05
C CYS A 4 -13.18 -0.28 2.76
N LEU A 5 -13.76 -0.40 3.97
CA LEU A 5 -14.06 0.80 4.75
C LEU A 5 -12.77 1.58 4.97
N PRO A 6 -12.79 2.92 4.84
CA PRO A 6 -11.66 3.75 5.23
C PRO A 6 -11.41 3.51 6.71
N THR A 7 -10.32 2.82 7.00
CA THR A 7 -9.83 2.68 8.35
C THR A 7 -9.15 4.00 8.66
N ASP A 8 -9.71 4.77 9.58
CA ASP A 8 -9.22 6.08 10.04
C ASP A 8 -7.92 5.89 10.86
N ILE A 9 -6.94 5.23 10.25
CA ILE A 9 -5.63 4.92 10.82
C ILE A 9 -4.88 6.24 10.89
N SER A 10 -4.54 6.66 12.11
CA SER A 10 -3.84 7.93 12.34
C SER A 10 -2.50 7.95 11.60
N ASP A 11 -2.19 9.09 10.97
CA ASP A 11 -0.96 9.31 10.20
C ASP A 11 0.33 9.24 11.03
N THR A 12 0.22 9.12 12.35
CA THR A 12 1.31 9.20 13.32
C THR A 12 1.56 7.92 14.10
N ALA A 13 0.86 6.81 13.79
CA ALA A 13 0.97 5.58 14.57
C ALA A 13 2.40 5.00 14.63
N ASN A 14 3.20 5.14 13.56
CA ASN A 14 4.55 4.56 13.55
C ASN A 14 5.56 5.25 12.61
N CYS A 15 6.80 5.46 13.05
CA CYS A 15 7.87 6.09 12.26
C CYS A 15 8.24 5.25 11.00
N GLN A 16 8.10 3.93 11.08
CA GLN A 16 8.30 3.02 9.95
C GLN A 16 7.27 3.22 8.83
N MET A 17 6.00 3.44 9.18
CA MET A 17 4.92 3.68 8.22
C MET A 17 5.15 4.97 7.42
N VAL A 18 5.62 6.03 8.08
CA VAL A 18 5.94 7.31 7.41
C VAL A 18 7.08 7.12 6.39
N LYS A 19 8.12 6.35 6.73
CA LYS A 19 9.21 6.03 5.80
C LYS A 19 8.69 5.22 4.61
N LEU A 20 7.86 4.22 4.88
CA LEU A 20 7.28 3.36 3.85
C LEU A 20 6.39 4.15 2.89
N LEU A 21 5.52 5.03 3.40
CA LEU A 21 4.69 5.90 2.57
C LEU A 21 5.50 6.85 1.68
N ARG A 22 6.66 7.35 2.14
CA ARG A 22 7.55 8.15 1.29
C ARG A 22 8.14 7.31 0.15
N ILE A 23 8.56 6.08 0.43
CA ILE A 23 9.06 5.16 -0.59
C ILE A 23 7.96 4.83 -1.61
N LEU A 24 6.74 4.53 -1.14
CA LEU A 24 5.58 4.27 -2.01
C LEU A 24 5.24 5.48 -2.88
N LYS A 25 5.29 6.71 -2.33
CA LYS A 25 5.10 7.94 -3.13
C LYS A 25 6.17 8.08 -4.21
N GLY A 26 7.43 7.80 -3.89
CA GLY A 26 8.53 7.80 -4.86
C GLY A 26 8.31 6.77 -5.97
N LEU A 27 7.97 5.53 -5.61
CA LEU A 27 7.64 4.46 -6.56
C LEU A 27 6.44 4.84 -7.44
N CYS A 28 5.41 5.46 -6.86
CA CYS A 28 4.25 5.93 -7.61
C CYS A 28 4.63 6.98 -8.65
N ALA A 29 5.48 7.95 -8.29
CA ALA A 29 5.96 8.95 -9.24
C ALA A 29 6.75 8.30 -10.38
N VAL A 30 7.63 7.34 -10.08
CA VAL A 30 8.37 6.59 -11.10
C VAL A 30 7.42 5.79 -12.00
N GLN A 31 6.38 5.15 -11.43
CA GLN A 31 5.40 4.39 -12.21
C GLN A 31 4.60 5.28 -13.16
N VAL A 32 4.21 6.49 -12.73
CA VAL A 32 3.53 7.46 -13.61
C VAL A 32 4.45 7.91 -14.74
N CYS A 33 5.71 8.26 -14.43
CA CYS A 33 6.68 8.63 -15.45
C CYS A 33 6.88 7.50 -16.48
N LEU A 34 7.05 6.26 -16.00
CA LEU A 34 7.23 5.09 -16.85
C LEU A 34 5.97 4.84 -17.71
N GLY A 35 4.77 5.05 -17.16
CA GLY A 35 3.51 4.94 -17.90
C GLY A 35 3.39 5.96 -19.02
N ILE A 36 3.80 7.20 -18.76
CA ILE A 36 3.83 8.26 -19.79
C ILE A 36 4.83 7.90 -20.89
N PHE A 37 6.02 7.39 -20.55
CA PHE A 37 7.00 6.94 -21.54
C PHE A 37 6.48 5.77 -22.39
N ILE A 38 5.81 4.78 -21.79
CA ILE A 38 5.20 3.66 -22.53
C ILE A 38 4.11 4.16 -23.46
N MET A 39 3.31 5.15 -23.04
CA MET A 39 2.19 5.65 -23.84
C MET A 39 2.63 6.23 -25.20
N PHE A 40 3.87 6.70 -25.32
CA PHE A 40 4.44 7.14 -26.61
C PHE A 40 4.73 6.01 -27.59
N ILE A 41 4.88 4.77 -27.09
CA ILE A 41 5.20 3.58 -27.90
C ILE A 41 3.94 2.74 -28.09
N ASP A 42 3.25 2.42 -27.00
CA ASP A 42 2.00 1.65 -27.00
C ASP A 42 0.99 2.29 -26.04
N ILE A 43 -0.02 2.92 -26.63
CA ILE A 43 -1.07 3.64 -25.92
C ILE A 43 -1.85 2.70 -24.99
N TRP A 44 -2.12 1.47 -25.39
CA TRP A 44 -2.96 0.56 -24.60
C TRP A 44 -2.24 0.09 -23.34
N SER A 45 -0.98 -0.34 -23.48
CA SER A 45 -0.12 -0.69 -22.35
C SER A 45 0.13 0.52 -21.43
N GLY A 46 0.32 1.71 -22.00
CA GLY A 46 0.48 2.95 -21.24
C GLY A 46 -0.74 3.30 -20.39
N ILE A 47 -1.95 3.17 -20.94
CA ILE A 47 -3.21 3.40 -20.20
C ILE A 47 -3.35 2.40 -19.04
N MET A 48 -3.07 1.12 -19.26
CA MET A 48 -3.12 0.12 -18.19
C MET A 48 -2.13 0.43 -17.07
N LEU A 49 -0.93 0.88 -17.42
CA LEU A 49 0.09 1.27 -16.43
C LEU A 49 -0.33 2.50 -15.62
N LEU A 50 -0.94 3.50 -16.26
CA LEU A 50 -1.49 4.69 -15.62
C LEU A 50 -2.68 4.35 -14.71
N LEU A 51 -3.55 3.42 -15.11
CA LEU A 51 -4.62 2.92 -14.27
C LEU A 51 -4.07 2.24 -13.01
N ALA A 52 -3.02 1.43 -13.15
CA ALA A 52 -2.34 0.83 -12.01
C ALA A 52 -1.72 1.90 -11.08
N ALA A 53 -1.12 2.95 -11.66
CA ALA A 53 -0.59 4.08 -10.88
C ALA A 53 -1.71 4.84 -10.14
N LEU A 54 -2.89 5.00 -10.75
CA LEU A 54 -4.04 5.64 -10.11
C LEU A 54 -4.52 4.82 -8.90
N ILE A 55 -4.60 3.49 -9.03
CA ILE A 55 -4.91 2.61 -7.89
C ILE A 55 -3.85 2.75 -6.80
N PHE A 56 -2.58 2.92 -7.18
CA PHE A 56 -1.50 3.11 -6.22
C PHE A 56 -1.61 4.45 -5.46
N VAL A 57 -2.05 5.52 -6.11
CA VAL A 57 -2.41 6.78 -5.44
C VAL A 57 -3.56 6.57 -4.46
N LEU A 58 -4.59 5.81 -4.85
CA LEU A 58 -5.70 5.48 -3.98
C LEU A 58 -5.24 4.67 -2.75
N VAL A 59 -4.28 3.76 -2.89
CA VAL A 59 -3.67 3.04 -1.77
C VAL A 59 -3.02 4.02 -0.79
N ILE A 60 -2.27 4.99 -1.29
CA ILE A 60 -1.59 6.00 -0.44
C ILE A 60 -2.59 6.87 0.31
N TRP A 61 -3.71 7.22 -0.33
CA TRP A 61 -4.73 8.09 0.26
C TRP A 61 -5.65 7.36 1.24
N THR A 62 -6.20 6.24 0.82
CA THR A 62 -7.20 5.48 1.61
C THR A 62 -6.56 4.60 2.68
N LYS A 63 -5.25 4.31 2.54
CA LYS A 63 -4.49 3.41 3.43
C LYS A 63 -5.17 2.05 3.65
N SER A 64 -5.97 1.61 2.68
CA SER A 64 -6.73 0.37 2.77
C SER A 64 -5.90 -0.81 2.27
N TRP A 65 -5.67 -1.77 3.16
CA TRP A 65 -5.00 -3.04 2.86
C TRP A 65 -5.62 -3.80 1.66
N CYS A 66 -6.92 -3.70 1.44
CA CYS A 66 -7.59 -4.33 0.29
C CYS A 66 -7.16 -3.72 -1.04
N MET A 67 -6.94 -2.41 -1.10
CA MET A 67 -6.47 -1.74 -2.32
C MET A 67 -5.04 -2.17 -2.66
N CYS A 68 -4.21 -2.45 -1.65
CA CYS A 68 -2.87 -3.02 -1.87
C CYS A 68 -2.95 -4.39 -2.57
N VAL A 69 -3.87 -5.26 -2.14
CA VAL A 69 -4.06 -6.59 -2.75
C VAL A 69 -4.53 -6.46 -4.20
N MET A 70 -5.50 -5.59 -4.45
CA MET A 70 -6.00 -5.35 -5.82
C MET A 70 -4.88 -4.82 -6.73
N TYR A 71 -4.04 -3.91 -6.22
CA TYR A 71 -2.85 -3.43 -6.95
C TYR A 71 -1.87 -4.56 -7.25
N ILE A 72 -1.55 -5.43 -6.28
CA ILE A 72 -0.63 -6.56 -6.48
C ILE A 72 -1.17 -7.52 -7.56
N LEU A 73 -2.45 -7.86 -7.51
CA LEU A 73 -3.08 -8.73 -8.52
C LEU A 73 -3.00 -8.12 -9.91
N LEU A 74 -3.30 -6.82 -10.04
CA LEU A 74 -3.20 -6.12 -11.32
C LEU A 74 -1.77 -6.10 -11.85
N CYS A 75 -0.77 -5.84 -10.99
CA CYS A 75 0.63 -5.88 -11.37
C CYS A 75 1.09 -7.28 -11.80
N MET A 76 0.59 -8.34 -11.15
CA MET A 76 0.89 -9.72 -11.54
C MET A 76 0.31 -10.10 -12.91
N MET A 77 -0.92 -9.66 -13.20
CA MET A 77 -1.53 -9.87 -14.53
C MET A 77 -0.74 -9.15 -15.64
N ASP A 78 -0.34 -7.90 -15.39
CA ASP A 78 0.46 -7.12 -16.34
C ASP A 78 1.88 -7.69 -16.51
N LEU A 79 2.48 -8.21 -15.42
CA LEU A 79 3.74 -8.95 -15.47
C LEU A 79 3.64 -10.21 -16.34
N MET A 80 2.60 -11.03 -16.17
CA MET A 80 2.41 -12.22 -17.01
C MET A 80 2.29 -11.86 -18.50
N THR A 81 1.53 -10.82 -18.81
CA THR A 81 1.36 -10.33 -20.18
C THR A 81 2.70 -9.86 -20.76
N SER A 82 3.50 -9.16 -19.94
CA SER A 82 4.83 -8.68 -20.31
C SER A 82 5.79 -9.85 -20.58
N ILE A 83 5.77 -10.90 -19.76
CA ILE A 83 6.61 -12.10 -19.95
C ILE A 83 6.20 -12.84 -21.24
N MET A 84 4.91 -12.97 -21.52
CA MET A 84 4.44 -13.59 -22.76
C MET A 84 4.92 -12.83 -23.99
N LEU A 85 4.86 -11.49 -23.96
CA LEU A 85 5.30 -10.65 -25.06
C LEU A 85 6.81 -10.78 -25.31
N VAL A 86 7.61 -10.75 -24.24
CA VAL A 86 9.06 -10.97 -24.32
C VAL A 86 9.39 -12.39 -24.80
N GLY A 87 8.67 -13.40 -24.31
CA GLY A 87 8.84 -14.79 -24.72
C GLY A 87 8.56 -15.01 -26.21
N ASN A 88 7.48 -14.40 -26.73
CA ASN A 88 7.17 -14.45 -28.16
C ASN A 88 8.26 -13.78 -29.00
N TYR A 89 8.79 -12.64 -28.55
CA TYR A 89 9.90 -11.95 -29.23
C TYR A 89 11.15 -12.84 -29.37
N PHE A 90 11.54 -13.55 -28.31
CA PHE A 90 12.69 -14.46 -28.38
C PHE A 90 12.39 -15.76 -29.15
N SER A 91 11.13 -16.19 -29.20
CA SER A 91 10.73 -17.42 -29.89
C SER A 91 10.71 -17.25 -31.41
N ASP A 92 10.34 -16.08 -31.92
CA ASP A 92 10.06 -15.92 -33.35
C ASP A 92 11.30 -15.75 -34.25
N ASN A 93 12.53 -15.67 -33.71
CA ASN A 93 13.81 -15.63 -34.44
C ASN A 93 13.91 -14.62 -35.62
N ASN A 94 12.92 -13.75 -35.78
CA ASN A 94 12.88 -12.76 -36.85
C ASN A 94 13.51 -11.45 -36.34
N PRO A 95 14.35 -10.79 -37.15
CA PRO A 95 14.80 -9.44 -36.86
C PRO A 95 13.61 -8.50 -37.07
N THR A 96 12.70 -8.46 -36.10
CA THR A 96 11.63 -7.45 -36.08
C THR A 96 12.25 -6.06 -35.98
N GLU A 97 11.67 -5.15 -36.75
CA GLU A 97 11.97 -3.73 -36.90
C GLU A 97 12.45 -3.06 -35.60
N ASP A 98 13.37 -2.09 -35.72
CA ASP A 98 14.02 -1.40 -34.58
C ASP A 98 13.03 -0.90 -33.51
N ASP A 99 11.80 -0.55 -33.89
CA ASP A 99 10.73 -0.11 -32.99
C ASP A 99 10.30 -1.23 -31.99
N PHE A 100 10.34 -2.49 -32.40
CA PHE A 100 10.01 -3.63 -31.55
C PHE A 100 11.09 -3.92 -30.51
N ALA A 101 12.35 -3.66 -30.85
CA ALA A 101 13.48 -3.82 -29.92
C ALA A 101 13.40 -2.82 -28.75
N ILE A 102 13.00 -1.57 -29.04
CA ILE A 102 12.80 -0.54 -28.00
C ILE A 102 11.67 -0.94 -27.05
N LEU A 103 10.57 -1.47 -27.60
CA LEU A 103 9.45 -1.96 -26.81
C LEU A 103 9.88 -3.08 -25.87
N VAL A 104 10.61 -4.08 -26.36
CA VAL A 104 11.12 -5.21 -25.55
C VAL A 104 12.08 -4.74 -24.47
N LEU A 105 12.99 -3.81 -24.79
CA LEU A 105 13.90 -3.22 -23.80
C LEU A 105 13.11 -2.55 -22.66
N LEU A 106 12.03 -1.84 -22.99
CA LEU A 106 11.19 -1.20 -22.00
C LEU A 106 10.46 -2.23 -21.13
N TYR A 107 9.91 -3.30 -21.70
CA TYR A 107 9.32 -4.41 -20.93
C TYR A 107 10.34 -5.11 -20.02
N MET A 108 11.61 -5.22 -20.45
CA MET A 108 12.71 -5.73 -19.62
C MET A 108 13.03 -4.83 -18.43
N VAL A 109 12.91 -3.50 -18.56
CA VAL A 109 13.08 -2.54 -17.45
C VAL A 109 11.84 -2.49 -16.55
N LYS A 110 10.65 -2.64 -17.13
CA LYS A 110 9.36 -2.70 -16.43
C LYS A 110 9.29 -3.89 -15.47
N PHE A 111 9.87 -5.04 -15.85
CA PHE A 111 9.88 -6.26 -15.04
C PHE A 111 10.49 -6.11 -13.63
N PRO A 112 11.77 -5.70 -13.45
CA PRO A 112 12.35 -5.51 -12.12
C PRO A 112 11.65 -4.39 -11.35
N PHE A 113 11.16 -3.35 -12.04
CA PHE A 113 10.40 -2.28 -11.41
C PHE A 113 9.13 -2.82 -10.72
N TYR A 114 8.35 -3.66 -11.41
CA TYR A 114 7.17 -4.27 -10.81
C TYR A 114 7.48 -5.21 -9.67
N LEU A 115 8.57 -5.97 -9.76
CA LEU A 115 8.99 -6.86 -8.67
C LEU A 115 9.29 -6.06 -7.40
N VAL A 116 10.02 -4.95 -7.55
CA VAL A 116 10.32 -4.02 -6.44
C VAL A 116 9.04 -3.36 -5.94
N ALA A 117 8.16 -2.89 -6.82
CA ALA A 117 6.89 -2.28 -6.43
C ALA A 117 6.03 -3.26 -5.62
N ILE A 118 5.81 -4.47 -6.13
CA ILE A 118 5.05 -5.53 -5.45
C ILE A 118 5.64 -5.83 -4.07
N TYR A 119 6.97 -5.93 -3.95
CA TYR A 119 7.63 -6.16 -2.66
C TYR A 119 7.30 -5.07 -1.63
N TYR A 120 7.43 -3.79 -2.00
CA TYR A 120 7.12 -2.69 -1.08
C TYR A 120 5.63 -2.55 -0.80
N VAL A 121 4.76 -2.83 -1.78
CA VAL A 121 3.30 -2.87 -1.55
C VAL A 121 2.92 -4.02 -0.63
N PHE A 122 3.59 -5.17 -0.72
CA PHE A 122 3.37 -6.29 0.18
C PHE A 122 3.79 -5.95 1.62
N LEU A 123 4.90 -5.22 1.78
CA LEU A 123 5.33 -4.74 3.09
C LEU A 123 4.31 -3.73 3.66
N ALA A 124 3.80 -2.81 2.84
CA ALA A 124 2.73 -1.89 3.24
C ALA A 124 1.43 -2.61 3.58
N TYR A 125 1.08 -3.66 2.82
CA TYR A 125 -0.07 -4.53 3.10
C TYR A 125 0.02 -5.18 4.48
N ARG A 126 1.19 -5.72 4.85
CA ARG A 126 1.40 -6.33 6.18
C ARG A 126 1.20 -5.31 7.31
N GLU A 127 1.76 -4.11 7.15
CA GLU A 127 1.61 -3.03 8.12
C GLU A 127 0.14 -2.56 8.24
N PHE A 128 -0.53 -2.30 7.11
CA PHE A 128 -1.95 -1.87 7.13
C PHE A 128 -2.87 -2.94 7.72
N LYS A 129 -2.61 -4.22 7.44
CA LYS A 129 -3.36 -5.33 8.04
C LYS A 129 -3.10 -5.42 9.55
N GLY A 130 -1.86 -5.23 9.99
CA GLY A 130 -1.49 -5.22 11.41
C GLY A 130 -2.23 -4.13 12.18
N LEU A 131 -2.22 -2.90 11.66
CA LEU A 131 -2.94 -1.76 12.25
C LEU A 131 -4.45 -1.97 12.27
N PHE A 132 -5.01 -2.62 11.24
CA PHE A 132 -6.43 -2.98 11.24
C PHE A 132 -6.78 -3.97 12.35
N ILE A 133 -5.97 -5.03 12.52
CA ILE A 133 -6.19 -6.02 13.59
C ILE A 133 -6.02 -5.37 14.98
N GLU A 134 -5.02 -4.50 15.15
CA GLU A 134 -4.83 -3.75 16.40
C GLU A 134 -6.02 -2.84 16.71
N SER A 135 -6.53 -2.13 15.71
CA SER A 135 -7.73 -1.29 15.86
C SER A 135 -8.96 -2.12 16.28
N MET A 136 -9.15 -3.30 15.68
CA MET A 136 -10.25 -4.19 16.03
C MET A 136 -10.08 -4.83 17.42
N SER A 137 -8.85 -5.16 17.81
CA SER A 137 -8.52 -5.67 19.15
C SER A 137 -8.75 -4.61 20.23
N ASN A 138 -8.39 -3.35 19.97
CA ASN A 138 -8.66 -2.25 20.90
C ASN A 138 -10.15 -1.93 21.02
N VAL A 139 -10.97 -2.13 19.99
CA VAL A 139 -12.43 -2.01 20.09
C VAL A 139 -13.04 -3.04 21.07
N GLY A 140 -12.39 -4.19 21.28
CA GLY A 140 -12.76 -5.15 22.33
C GLY A 140 -12.49 -4.66 23.76
N TYR A 141 -11.58 -3.71 23.95
CA TYR A 141 -11.23 -3.12 25.25
C TYR A 141 -11.80 -1.70 25.45
N GLU A 142 -12.02 -0.93 24.39
CA GLU A 142 -12.57 0.43 24.45
C GLU A 142 -14.10 0.48 24.46
N GLY A 143 -14.79 -0.62 24.14
CA GLY A 143 -16.24 -0.73 24.36
C GLY A 143 -16.65 -0.55 25.83
N TYR A 144 -15.75 -0.87 26.77
CA TYR A 144 -15.95 -0.56 28.19
C TYR A 144 -15.48 0.87 28.55
N GLY A 145 -14.42 1.39 27.92
CA GLY A 145 -13.85 2.71 28.25
C GLY A 145 -14.68 3.90 27.77
N VAL A 146 -15.29 3.82 26.58
CA VAL A 146 -16.12 4.93 26.05
C VAL A 146 -17.45 5.02 26.81
N MET A 147 -18.05 3.89 27.18
CA MET A 147 -19.28 3.90 28.00
C MET A 147 -19.01 4.38 29.43
N GLN A 148 -17.83 4.10 29.99
CA GLN A 148 -17.43 4.57 31.32
C GLN A 148 -17.15 6.10 31.35
N ASN A 149 -16.53 6.66 30.30
CA ASN A 149 -16.33 8.11 30.18
C ASN A 149 -17.65 8.92 30.07
N TRP A 150 -18.73 8.32 29.55
CA TRP A 150 -20.05 8.97 29.53
C TRP A 150 -20.76 8.97 30.89
N TYR A 151 -20.51 7.95 31.73
CA TYR A 151 -21.02 7.90 33.11
C TYR A 151 -20.22 8.80 34.06
N ASP A 152 -18.89 8.89 33.90
CA ASP A 152 -18.04 9.75 34.74
C ASP A 152 -18.22 11.25 34.48
N ARG A 153 -18.71 11.65 33.30
CA ARG A 153 -19.00 13.07 32.99
C ARG A 153 -20.28 13.64 33.62
N ARG A 154 -21.12 12.82 34.25
CA ARG A 154 -22.38 13.28 34.90
C ARG A 154 -22.32 13.37 36.42
N GLN A 155 -21.21 13.03 37.05
CA GLN A 155 -21.06 13.24 38.49
C GLN A 155 -20.52 14.65 38.77
N PRO A 156 -21.22 15.48 39.59
CA PRO A 156 -20.63 16.69 40.13
C PRO A 156 -19.48 16.31 41.06
N SER A 157 -18.28 16.77 40.70
CA SER A 157 -17.02 16.50 41.36
C SER A 157 -16.97 17.02 42.80
N SER A 158 -16.89 16.11 43.77
CA SER A 158 -16.22 16.35 45.05
C SER A 158 -14.86 15.64 44.98
N GLN A 159 -13.80 16.41 44.80
CA GLN A 159 -12.43 15.92 44.55
C GLN A 159 -11.78 15.27 45.79
N PRO A 160 -11.17 14.08 45.66
CA PRO A 160 -9.98 13.69 46.41
C PRO A 160 -8.68 13.91 45.58
N PRO A 161 -7.51 14.02 46.23
CA PRO A 161 -6.24 14.42 45.60
C PRO A 161 -5.68 13.41 44.58
N PRO A 162 -4.81 13.87 43.65
CA PRO A 162 -4.41 13.11 42.47
C PRO A 162 -3.47 11.93 42.78
N PRO A 163 -3.66 10.76 42.15
CA PRO A 163 -2.73 9.64 42.24
C PRO A 163 -1.43 9.91 41.47
N GLN A 164 -0.31 9.47 42.06
CA GLN A 164 1.04 9.60 41.50
C GLN A 164 1.21 8.79 40.20
N PRO A 165 2.06 9.25 39.25
CA PRO A 165 2.30 8.56 38.00
C PRO A 165 3.06 7.25 38.24
N GLN A 166 2.42 6.11 37.96
CA GLN A 166 3.10 4.82 37.92
C GLN A 166 3.86 4.66 36.60
N PRO A 167 5.13 4.18 36.62
CA PRO A 167 5.86 3.85 35.40
C PRO A 167 5.14 2.74 34.63
N PHE A 168 5.00 2.94 33.32
CA PHE A 168 4.42 1.98 32.39
C PHE A 168 5.20 0.65 32.41
N THR A 169 4.55 -0.43 32.84
CA THR A 169 5.09 -1.81 32.93
C THR A 169 4.54 -2.73 31.83
N GLY A 170 4.20 -2.17 30.66
CA GLY A 170 3.81 -2.98 29.51
C GLY A 170 5.02 -3.59 28.82
N THR A 171 5.02 -4.91 28.63
CA THR A 171 5.94 -5.63 27.73
C THR A 171 5.75 -5.11 26.31
N GLY A 172 6.62 -4.18 25.89
CA GLY A 172 6.70 -3.73 24.51
C GLY A 172 7.15 -4.89 23.62
N TYR A 173 6.20 -5.56 22.96
CA TYR A 173 6.53 -6.57 21.97
C TYR A 173 7.01 -5.89 20.69
N ARG A 174 8.34 -5.84 20.53
CA ARG A 174 8.98 -5.63 19.23
C ARG A 174 8.90 -6.94 18.46
N LEU A 175 8.06 -6.99 17.42
CA LEU A 175 8.15 -8.05 16.41
C LEU A 175 9.35 -7.71 15.51
N GLY A 176 10.46 -8.39 15.77
CA GLY A 176 11.59 -8.51 14.83
C GLY A 176 11.32 -9.54 13.76
#